data_AF-A0A371EWB6-F1
#
_entry.id   AF-A0A371EWB6-F1
#
_cell.length_a   1.000
_cell.length_b   1.000
_cell.length_c   1.000
_cell.angle_alpha   90.00
_cell.angle_beta   90.00
_cell.angle_gamma   90.00
#
_symmetry.space_group_name_H-M   'P 1'
#
loop_
_entity.id
_entity.type
_entity.pdbx_description
1 polymer ?
#
loop_
_entity_poly.entity_id
_entity_poly.type
_entity_poly.pdbx_seq_one_letter_code
_entity_poly.pdbx_strand_id
1 'polypeptide(L)'
;MVLLSGALPNAKLQTSVLSIWLVFSIFWMIPFGVSAAGSTRISNELGAGRPKATYLAVKVTMVLAFLVGLLEFVSLMLLRNVWGRAFTNVHEVVIYVTSMMPIVASSLFIDSIQTAFQGVARGCGWQKLGAFVNLGSYYLLGVPFSIVFAFGLHMKGQGLFLGLIIALVVQVVCFLVVTLRANWEKEVSCPIFTSVMLATLDINNSVFIVQANKAATRVGGSGVQVEALPSDQN
;
A
#
# COMPACT_ATOMS: atom_id res chain seq x y z
N MET A 1 -3.29 -14.81 -7.31
CA MET A 1 -2.36 -14.91 -8.46
C MET A 1 -2.00 -16.33 -8.85
N VAL A 2 -1.65 -17.24 -7.91
CA VAL A 2 -1.36 -18.66 -8.22
C VAL A 2 -2.52 -19.35 -8.98
N LEU A 3 -3.76 -19.22 -8.50
CA LEU A 3 -4.93 -19.80 -9.18
C LEU A 3 -5.16 -19.21 -10.59
N LEU A 4 -4.99 -17.89 -10.74
CA LEU A 4 -5.11 -17.20 -12.03
C LEU A 4 -4.02 -17.68 -13.01
N SER A 5 -2.77 -17.85 -12.56
CA SER A 5 -1.67 -18.36 -13.40
C SER A 5 -1.90 -19.80 -13.89
N GLY A 6 -2.66 -20.61 -13.15
CA GLY A 6 -3.03 -21.97 -13.54
C GLY A 6 -4.06 -22.02 -14.67
N ALA A 7 -4.84 -20.95 -14.88
CA ALA A 7 -5.84 -20.85 -15.93
C ALA A 7 -5.29 -20.37 -17.28
N LEU A 8 -3.99 -20.01 -17.37
CA LEU A 8 -3.39 -19.55 -18.62
C LEU A 8 -2.89 -20.70 -19.52
N PRO A 9 -2.87 -20.53 -20.85
CA PRO A 9 -2.52 -21.58 -21.83
C PRO A 9 -1.12 -22.21 -21.64
N ASN A 10 -0.21 -21.51 -20.95
CA ASN A 10 1.14 -21.98 -20.60
C ASN A 10 1.33 -22.05 -19.07
N ALA A 11 0.39 -22.70 -18.38
CA ALA A 11 0.36 -22.79 -16.92
C ALA A 11 1.68 -23.28 -16.33
N LYS A 12 2.33 -24.29 -16.94
CA LYS A 12 3.57 -24.89 -16.45
C LYS A 12 4.74 -23.90 -16.39
N LEU A 13 4.88 -23.02 -17.38
CA LEU A 13 5.94 -22.02 -17.42
C LEU A 13 5.67 -20.88 -16.44
N GLN A 14 4.41 -20.47 -16.32
CA GLN A 14 4.02 -19.38 -15.42
C GLN A 14 4.09 -19.79 -13.95
N THR A 15 3.65 -21.01 -13.61
CA THR A 15 3.78 -21.54 -12.26
C THR A 15 5.24 -21.74 -11.88
N SER A 16 6.11 -22.18 -12.79
CA SER A 16 7.56 -22.22 -12.51
C SER A 16 8.14 -20.85 -12.17
N VAL A 17 7.80 -19.79 -12.92
CA VAL A 17 8.25 -18.43 -12.59
C VAL A 17 7.67 -17.94 -11.26
N LEU A 18 6.41 -18.26 -10.96
CA LEU A 18 5.79 -17.91 -9.68
C LEU A 18 6.43 -18.65 -8.51
N SER A 19 6.83 -19.91 -8.68
CA SER A 19 7.58 -20.67 -7.68
C SER A 19 8.97 -20.09 -7.43
N ILE A 20 9.68 -19.65 -8.48
CA ILE A 20 10.96 -18.95 -8.33
C ILE A 20 10.74 -17.63 -7.57
N TRP A 21 9.65 -16.91 -7.85
CA TRP A 21 9.29 -15.69 -7.12
C TRP A 21 9.04 -15.94 -5.63
N LEU A 22 8.39 -17.05 -5.27
CA LEU A 22 8.20 -17.44 -3.87
C LEU A 22 9.54 -17.73 -3.16
N VAL A 23 10.53 -18.27 -3.86
CA VAL A 23 11.88 -18.45 -3.28
C VAL A 23 12.54 -17.09 -3.05
N PHE A 24 12.30 -16.10 -3.90
CA PHE A 24 12.76 -14.74 -3.67
C PHE A 24 12.08 -14.04 -2.48
N SER A 25 10.95 -14.54 -1.98
CA SER A 25 10.34 -14.02 -0.75
C SER A 25 11.23 -14.19 0.49
N ILE A 26 12.29 -15.02 0.44
CA ILE A 26 13.29 -15.08 1.51
C ILE A 26 14.10 -13.78 1.60
N PHE A 27 14.39 -13.14 0.45
CA PHE A 27 15.10 -11.86 0.43
C PHE A 27 14.30 -10.75 1.12
N TRP A 28 12.97 -10.82 1.03
CA TRP A 28 12.04 -9.88 1.66
C TRP A 28 12.20 -9.76 3.19
N MET A 29 12.82 -10.74 3.85
CA MET A 29 13.07 -10.65 5.29
C MET A 29 14.02 -9.50 5.67
N ILE A 30 14.94 -9.12 4.78
CA ILE A 30 15.90 -8.03 5.01
C ILE A 30 15.20 -6.66 5.03
N PRO A 31 14.47 -6.23 3.98
CA PRO A 31 13.73 -4.96 3.99
C PRO A 31 12.62 -4.96 5.04
N PHE A 32 11.99 -6.11 5.32
CA PHE A 32 11.03 -6.23 6.41
C PHE A 32 11.68 -5.98 7.78
N GLY A 33 12.89 -6.48 8.02
CA GLY A 33 13.66 -6.20 9.24
C GLY A 33 13.96 -4.71 9.42
N VAL A 34 14.38 -4.03 8.35
CA VAL A 34 14.59 -2.56 8.35
C VAL A 34 13.28 -1.83 8.64
N SER A 35 12.18 -2.26 8.03
CA SER A 35 10.84 -1.71 8.26
C SER A 35 10.37 -1.87 9.71
N ALA A 36 10.61 -3.03 10.33
CA ALA A 36 10.29 -3.29 11.72
C ALA A 36 11.14 -2.44 12.68
N ALA A 37 12.45 -2.38 12.47
CA ALA A 37 13.36 -1.56 13.27
C ALA A 37 13.03 -0.07 13.14
N GLY A 38 12.74 0.39 11.91
CA GLY A 38 12.29 1.75 11.63
C GLY A 38 10.98 2.07 12.34
N SER A 39 9.98 1.18 12.26
CA SER A 39 8.69 1.31 12.95
C SER A 39 8.90 1.54 14.45
N THR A 40 9.69 0.71 15.12
CA THR A 40 9.96 0.85 16.57
C THR A 40 10.64 2.17 16.90
N ARG A 41 11.65 2.58 16.11
CA ARG A 41 12.34 3.87 16.31
C ARG A 41 11.39 5.05 16.14
N ILE A 42 10.58 5.05 15.10
CA ILE A 42 9.60 6.08 14.80
C ILE A 42 8.57 6.16 15.94
N SER A 43 8.02 5.03 16.40
CA SER A 43 7.08 5.00 17.53
C SER A 43 7.68 5.56 18.81
N ASN A 44 8.95 5.25 19.09
CA ASN A 44 9.63 5.73 20.29
C ASN A 44 9.85 7.25 20.27
N GLU A 45 10.33 7.81 19.15
CA GLU A 45 10.54 9.25 19.02
C GLU A 45 9.22 10.02 18.98
N LEU A 46 8.18 9.44 18.38
CA LEU A 46 6.83 9.99 18.33
C LEU A 46 6.22 10.03 19.74
N GLY A 47 6.27 8.92 20.47
CA GLY A 47 5.80 8.83 21.85
C GLY A 47 6.59 9.69 22.84
N ALA A 48 7.84 10.02 22.52
CA ALA A 48 8.70 10.89 23.32
C ALA A 48 8.43 12.40 23.10
N GLY A 49 7.48 12.79 22.24
CA GLY A 49 7.18 14.20 22.05
C GLY A 49 8.16 14.92 21.10
N ARG A 50 8.94 14.21 20.27
CA ARG A 50 10.06 14.80 19.51
C ARG A 50 9.82 14.80 17.99
N PRO A 51 9.21 15.86 17.42
CA PRO A 51 8.87 15.91 15.98
C PRO A 51 10.08 15.86 15.06
N LYS A 52 11.15 16.61 15.40
CA LYS A 52 12.38 16.64 14.60
C LYS A 52 13.08 15.27 14.56
N ALA A 53 13.12 14.57 15.70
CA ALA A 53 13.72 13.25 15.80
C ALA A 53 12.87 12.18 15.08
N THR A 54 11.54 12.29 15.17
CA THR A 54 10.61 11.43 14.44
C THR A 54 10.80 11.55 12.93
N TYR A 55 10.86 12.79 12.40
CA TYR A 55 11.13 13.04 10.99
C TYR A 55 12.48 12.49 10.54
N LEU A 56 13.52 12.64 11.38
CA LEU A 56 14.84 12.07 11.09
C LEU A 56 14.79 10.54 11.05
N ALA A 57 14.09 9.90 11.99
CA ALA A 57 13.92 8.44 12.02
C ALA A 57 13.24 7.93 10.74
N VAL A 58 12.15 8.59 10.31
CA VAL A 58 11.46 8.28 9.04
C VAL A 58 12.41 8.42 7.86
N LYS A 59 13.16 9.52 7.78
CA LYS A 59 14.11 9.76 6.68
C LYS A 59 15.21 8.69 6.64
N VAL A 60 15.77 8.32 7.79
CA VAL A 60 16.80 7.28 7.90
C VAL A 60 16.24 5.92 7.48
N THR A 61 15.03 5.55 7.94
CA THR A 61 14.38 4.30 7.53
C THR A 61 14.15 4.24 6.02
N MET A 62 13.70 5.33 5.39
CA MET A 62 13.51 5.39 3.95
C MET A 62 14.82 5.28 3.16
N VAL A 63 15.88 5.96 3.61
CA VAL A 63 17.21 5.85 2.98
C VAL A 63 17.76 4.44 3.10
N LEU A 64 17.66 3.81 4.27
CA LEU A 64 18.11 2.44 4.47
C LEU A 64 17.33 1.45 3.59
N ALA A 65 16.00 1.60 3.49
CA ALA A 65 15.18 0.76 2.65
C ALA A 65 15.53 0.91 1.15
N PHE A 66 15.82 2.14 0.70
CA PHE A 66 16.30 2.38 -0.65
C PHE A 66 17.64 1.70 -0.92
N LEU A 67 18.60 1.80 0.02
CA LEU A 67 19.91 1.15 -0.11
C LEU A 67 19.80 -0.38 -0.13
N VAL A 68 18.97 -0.95 0.75
CA VAL A 68 18.70 -2.39 0.79
C VAL A 68 18.03 -2.84 -0.51
N GLY A 69 16.98 -2.15 -0.96
CA GLY A 69 16.33 -2.45 -2.22
C GLY A 69 17.29 -2.37 -3.41
N LEU A 70 18.18 -1.37 -3.43
CA LEU A 70 19.18 -1.24 -4.49
C LEU A 70 20.19 -2.40 -4.47
N LEU A 71 20.61 -2.84 -3.27
CA LEU A 71 21.47 -4.00 -3.10
C LEU A 71 20.79 -5.29 -3.59
N GLU A 72 19.50 -5.47 -3.27
CA GLU A 72 18.69 -6.59 -3.77
C GLU A 72 18.58 -6.56 -5.29
N PHE A 73 18.30 -5.39 -5.88
CA PHE A 73 18.22 -5.23 -7.32
C PHE A 73 19.53 -5.60 -8.02
N VAL A 74 20.65 -5.05 -7.53
CA VAL A 74 21.99 -5.31 -8.10
C VAL A 74 22.37 -6.78 -7.94
N SER A 75 22.17 -7.37 -6.76
CA SER A 75 22.51 -8.78 -6.52
C SER A 75 21.71 -9.72 -7.42
N LEU A 76 20.41 -9.48 -7.60
CA LEU A 76 19.57 -10.26 -8.51
C LEU A 76 19.98 -10.11 -9.97
N MET A 77 20.34 -8.90 -10.40
CA MET A 77 20.81 -8.64 -11.77
C MET A 77 22.16 -9.31 -12.06
N LEU A 78 23.09 -9.28 -11.11
CA LEU A 78 24.40 -9.93 -11.24
C LEU A 78 24.27 -11.46 -11.26
N LEU A 79 23.41 -12.01 -10.40
CA LEU A 79 23.22 -13.44 -10.26
C LEU A 79 22.19 -14.01 -11.26
N ARG A 80 21.62 -13.20 -12.16
CA ARG A 80 20.51 -13.61 -13.05
C ARG A 80 20.79 -14.89 -13.84
N ASN A 81 22.02 -15.02 -14.35
CA ASN A 81 22.43 -16.15 -15.19
C ASN A 81 22.67 -17.43 -14.36
N VAL A 82 23.05 -17.27 -13.09
CA VAL A 82 23.32 -18.37 -12.15
C VAL A 82 22.00 -18.91 -11.61
N TRP A 83 21.08 -18.03 -11.22
CA TRP A 83 19.75 -18.41 -10.71
C TRP A 83 18.94 -19.21 -11.72
N GLY A 84 18.93 -18.79 -12.99
CA GLY A 84 18.23 -19.54 -14.04
C GLY A 84 18.69 -21.00 -14.12
N ARG A 85 20.02 -21.23 -14.03
CA ARG A 85 20.61 -22.58 -14.05
C ARG A 85 20.42 -23.35 -12.74
N ALA A 86 20.32 -22.67 -11.61
CA ALA A 86 20.11 -23.31 -10.30
C ALA A 86 18.73 -23.94 -10.15
N PHE A 87 17.69 -23.37 -10.78
CA PHE A 87 16.32 -23.85 -10.67
C PHE A 87 15.94 -24.89 -11.72
N THR A 88 16.60 -24.92 -12.88
CA THR A 88 16.25 -25.86 -13.95
C THR A 88 17.40 -26.12 -14.91
N ASN A 89 17.52 -27.36 -15.35
CA ASN A 89 18.43 -27.78 -16.41
C ASN A 89 17.81 -27.63 -17.82
N VAL A 90 16.54 -27.23 -17.92
CA VAL A 90 15.85 -27.07 -19.22
C VAL A 90 16.18 -25.69 -19.80
N HIS A 91 16.95 -25.67 -20.88
CA HIS A 91 17.51 -24.45 -21.47
C HIS A 91 16.46 -23.37 -21.81
N GLU A 92 15.30 -23.79 -22.32
CA GLU A 92 14.19 -22.90 -22.66
C GLU A 92 13.62 -22.15 -21.44
N VAL A 93 13.55 -22.83 -20.28
CA VAL A 93 13.07 -22.23 -19.04
C VAL A 93 14.13 -21.29 -18.44
N VAL A 94 15.41 -21.63 -18.56
CA VAL A 94 16.52 -20.75 -18.12
C VAL A 94 16.49 -19.42 -18.86
N ILE A 95 16.31 -19.45 -20.19
CA ILE A 95 16.24 -18.23 -21.03
C ILE A 95 15.03 -17.39 -20.62
N TYR A 96 13.88 -18.02 -20.43
CA TYR A 96 12.65 -17.32 -20.02
C TYR A 96 12.79 -16.66 -18.64
N VAL A 97 13.31 -17.38 -17.65
CA VAL A 97 13.55 -16.86 -16.29
C VAL A 97 14.56 -15.70 -16.32
N THR A 98 15.64 -15.84 -17.09
CA THR A 98 16.66 -14.79 -17.24
C THR A 98 16.08 -13.52 -17.87
N SER A 99 15.19 -13.66 -18.85
CA SER A 99 14.50 -12.53 -19.49
C SER A 99 13.50 -11.84 -18.56
N MET A 100 12.90 -12.55 -17.60
CA MET A 100 11.98 -11.98 -16.61
C MET A 100 12.68 -11.38 -15.40
N MET A 101 13.94 -11.74 -15.16
CA MET A 101 14.70 -11.31 -13.99
C MET A 101 14.73 -9.79 -13.81
N PRO A 102 14.89 -8.94 -14.85
CA PRO A 102 14.86 -7.48 -14.67
C PRO A 102 13.51 -6.99 -14.15
N ILE A 103 12.40 -7.55 -14.64
CA ILE A 103 11.05 -7.19 -14.21
C ILE A 103 10.87 -7.57 -12.74
N VAL A 104 11.33 -8.77 -12.35
CA VAL A 104 11.26 -9.26 -10.97
C VAL A 104 12.14 -8.41 -10.04
N ALA A 105 13.38 -8.14 -10.42
CA ALA A 105 14.30 -7.32 -9.64
C ALA A 105 13.74 -5.92 -9.43
N SER A 106 13.19 -5.28 -10.47
CA SER A 106 12.52 -3.98 -10.34
C SER A 106 11.29 -4.05 -9.42
N SER A 107 10.50 -5.12 -9.49
CA SER A 107 9.34 -5.28 -8.60
C SER A 107 9.75 -5.42 -7.13
N LEU A 108 10.81 -6.17 -6.83
CA LEU A 108 11.33 -6.33 -5.47
C LEU A 108 11.92 -5.02 -4.94
N PHE A 109 12.61 -4.25 -5.79
CA PHE A 109 13.07 -2.90 -5.43
C PHE A 109 11.93 -1.99 -4.98
N ILE A 110 10.82 -1.96 -5.74
CA ILE A 110 9.63 -1.17 -5.39
C ILE A 110 8.98 -1.70 -4.11
N ASP A 111 8.91 -3.02 -3.96
CA ASP A 111 8.36 -3.69 -2.78
C ASP A 111 9.14 -3.36 -1.50
N SER A 112 10.47 -3.24 -1.58
CA SER A 112 11.32 -2.83 -0.45
C SER A 112 11.01 -1.39 0.02
N ILE A 113 10.75 -0.48 -0.92
CA ILE A 113 10.29 0.90 -0.61
C ILE A 113 8.89 0.88 0.01
N GLN A 114 7.97 0.11 -0.59
CA GLN A 114 6.59 -0.04 -0.12
C GLN A 114 6.53 -0.61 1.31
N THR A 115 7.37 -1.62 1.60
CA THR A 115 7.50 -2.24 2.92
C THR A 115 8.01 -1.25 3.97
N ALA A 116 8.92 -0.34 3.60
CA ALA A 116 9.39 0.71 4.50
C ALA A 116 8.29 1.72 4.84
N PHE A 117 7.49 2.12 3.85
CA PHE A 117 6.32 2.97 4.09
C PHE A 117 5.28 2.31 5.00
N GLN A 118 5.06 1.00 4.86
CA GLN A 118 4.22 0.26 5.80
C GLN A 118 4.83 0.22 7.22
N GLY A 119 6.16 0.19 7.33
CA GLY A 119 6.88 0.34 8.60
C GLY A 119 6.64 1.70 9.25
N VAL A 120 6.76 2.77 8.46
CA VAL A 120 6.45 4.14 8.91
C VAL A 120 4.99 4.26 9.34
N ALA A 121 4.05 3.74 8.55
CA ALA A 121 2.63 3.75 8.88
C ALA A 121 2.34 2.98 10.17
N ARG A 122 2.98 1.83 10.40
CA ARG A 122 2.88 1.10 11.67
C ARG A 122 3.49 1.90 12.83
N GLY A 123 4.65 2.52 12.60
CA GLY A 123 5.37 3.34 13.57
C GLY A 123 4.56 4.55 14.07
N CYS A 124 3.83 5.19 13.16
CA CYS A 124 2.97 6.34 13.44
C CYS A 124 1.53 5.97 13.85
N GLY A 125 1.16 4.69 13.84
CA GLY A 125 -0.20 4.25 14.17
C GLY A 125 -1.23 4.42 13.02
N TRP A 126 -0.79 4.67 11.79
CA TRP A 126 -1.62 4.84 10.59
C TRP A 126 -2.08 3.50 9.99
N GLN A 127 -2.17 2.45 10.79
CA GLN A 127 -2.45 1.09 10.33
C GLN A 127 -3.80 0.98 9.62
N LYS A 128 -4.83 1.71 10.10
CA LYS A 128 -6.16 1.74 9.46
C LYS A 128 -6.12 2.38 8.06
N LEU A 129 -5.42 3.50 7.93
CA LEU A 129 -5.19 4.14 6.63
C LEU A 129 -4.41 3.22 5.69
N GLY A 130 -3.34 2.60 6.22
CA GLY A 130 -2.56 1.61 5.49
C GLY A 130 -3.39 0.42 5.03
N ALA A 131 -4.31 -0.08 5.86
CA ALA A 131 -5.21 -1.17 5.49
C ALA A 131 -6.16 -0.78 4.34
N PHE A 132 -6.74 0.43 4.38
CA PHE A 132 -7.61 0.92 3.31
C PHE A 132 -6.85 1.10 1.99
N VAL A 133 -5.67 1.73 2.05
CA VAL A 133 -4.78 1.91 0.88
C VAL A 133 -4.37 0.55 0.32
N ASN A 134 -4.02 -0.41 1.18
CA ASN A 134 -3.61 -1.76 0.78
C ASN A 134 -4.74 -2.53 0.09
N LEU A 135 -5.95 -2.49 0.67
CA LEU A 135 -7.13 -3.15 0.11
C LEU A 135 -7.53 -2.53 -1.23
N GLY A 136 -7.61 -1.20 -1.31
CA GLY A 136 -8.00 -0.49 -2.53
C GLY A 136 -7.02 -0.71 -3.67
N SER A 137 -5.72 -0.57 -3.40
CA SER A 137 -4.69 -0.75 -4.42
C SER A 137 -4.62 -2.18 -4.96
N TYR A 138 -4.61 -3.22 -4.11
CA TYR A 138 -4.51 -4.60 -4.62
C TYR A 138 -5.82 -5.10 -5.22
N TYR A 139 -6.97 -4.87 -4.59
CA TYR A 139 -8.23 -5.48 -5.02
C TYR A 139 -8.98 -4.63 -6.05
N LEU A 140 -9.01 -3.30 -5.91
CA LEU A 140 -9.75 -2.43 -6.84
C LEU A 140 -8.94 -2.01 -8.06
N LEU A 141 -7.61 -2.01 -7.97
CA LEU A 141 -6.74 -1.64 -9.09
C LEU A 141 -5.91 -2.84 -9.57
N GLY A 142 -5.12 -3.46 -8.69
CA GLY A 142 -4.19 -4.53 -9.04
C GLY A 142 -4.85 -5.69 -9.77
N VAL A 143 -5.89 -6.28 -9.17
CA VAL A 143 -6.63 -7.40 -9.77
C VAL A 143 -7.24 -7.06 -11.14
N PRO A 144 -8.05 -5.99 -11.31
CA PRO A 144 -8.62 -5.68 -12.62
C PRO A 144 -7.57 -5.32 -13.66
N PHE A 145 -6.52 -4.55 -13.31
CA PHE A 145 -5.42 -4.28 -14.24
C PHE A 145 -4.68 -5.56 -14.62
N SER A 146 -4.38 -6.45 -13.67
CA SER A 146 -3.77 -7.75 -13.95
C SER A 146 -4.62 -8.59 -14.92
N ILE A 147 -5.96 -8.58 -14.79
CA ILE A 147 -6.86 -9.30 -15.71
C ILE A 147 -6.84 -8.67 -17.10
N VAL A 148 -6.93 -7.34 -17.19
CA VAL A 148 -6.91 -6.61 -18.47
C VAL A 148 -5.58 -6.82 -19.20
N PHE A 149 -4.44 -6.74 -18.50
CA PHE A 149 -3.14 -6.99 -19.12
C PHE A 149 -2.94 -8.45 -19.51
N ALA A 150 -3.37 -9.40 -18.66
CA ALA A 150 -3.18 -10.82 -18.93
C ALA A 150 -4.07 -11.33 -20.09
N PHE A 151 -5.35 -10.94 -20.11
CA PHE A 151 -6.33 -11.46 -21.06
C PHE A 151 -6.66 -10.48 -22.18
N GLY A 152 -6.84 -9.18 -21.88
CA GLY A 152 -7.19 -8.16 -22.88
C GLY A 152 -6.04 -7.82 -23.83
N LEU A 153 -4.80 -7.74 -23.32
CA LEU A 153 -3.61 -7.44 -24.11
C LEU A 153 -2.80 -8.70 -24.50
N HIS A 154 -3.32 -9.89 -24.21
CA HIS A 154 -2.66 -11.18 -24.46
C HIS A 154 -1.21 -11.28 -23.93
N MET A 155 -0.83 -10.47 -22.93
CA MET A 155 0.52 -10.47 -22.34
C MET A 155 0.74 -11.64 -21.38
N LYS A 156 -0.26 -12.53 -21.23
CA LYS A 156 -0.20 -13.77 -20.44
C LYS A 156 0.33 -13.50 -19.02
N GLY A 157 1.32 -14.28 -18.57
CA GLY A 157 1.90 -14.17 -17.23
C GLY A 157 2.58 -12.83 -16.96
N GLN A 158 3.17 -12.17 -17.97
CA GLN A 158 3.77 -10.85 -17.80
C GLN A 158 2.73 -9.80 -17.43
N GLY A 159 1.54 -9.87 -18.02
CA GLY A 159 0.43 -8.97 -17.69
C GLY A 159 -0.03 -9.10 -16.24
N LEU A 160 0.02 -10.32 -15.69
CA LEU A 160 -0.33 -10.57 -14.29
C LEU A 160 0.64 -9.85 -13.35
N PHE A 161 1.95 -9.96 -13.61
CA PHE A 161 3.00 -9.25 -12.85
C PHE A 161 2.94 -7.73 -13.04
N LEU A 162 2.63 -7.25 -14.24
CA LEU A 162 2.53 -5.82 -14.52
C LEU A 162 1.41 -5.16 -13.69
N GLY A 163 0.25 -5.80 -13.58
CA GLY A 163 -0.84 -5.32 -12.71
C GLY A 163 -0.45 -5.29 -11.23
N LEU A 164 0.38 -6.23 -10.76
CA LEU A 164 0.92 -6.22 -9.40
C LEU A 164 1.89 -5.06 -9.17
N ILE A 165 2.77 -4.79 -10.13
CA ILE A 165 3.70 -3.66 -10.08
C ILE A 165 2.94 -2.33 -10.02
N ILE A 166 1.86 -2.19 -10.81
CA ILE A 166 1.02 -0.99 -10.78
C ILE A 166 0.39 -0.81 -9.40
N ALA A 167 -0.13 -1.87 -8.78
CA ALA A 167 -0.67 -1.80 -7.42
C ALA A 167 0.39 -1.33 -6.41
N LEU A 168 1.61 -1.88 -6.48
CA LEU A 168 2.73 -1.47 -5.63
C LEU A 168 3.10 0.01 -5.82
N VAL A 169 3.20 0.46 -7.08
CA VAL A 169 3.51 1.87 -7.39
C VAL A 169 2.44 2.80 -6.81
N VAL A 170 1.16 2.46 -6.98
CA VAL A 170 0.06 3.24 -6.40
C VAL A 170 0.18 3.32 -4.88
N GLN A 171 0.50 2.21 -4.20
CA GLN A 171 0.71 2.22 -2.76
C GLN A 171 1.85 3.12 -2.34
N VAL A 172 3.01 3.02 -3.00
CA VAL A 172 4.17 3.87 -2.72
C VAL A 172 3.81 5.34 -2.90
N VAL A 173 3.11 5.70 -3.98
CA VAL A 173 2.67 7.08 -4.22
C VAL A 173 1.69 7.55 -3.14
N CYS A 174 0.70 6.74 -2.78
CA CYS A 174 -0.25 7.08 -1.71
C CYS A 174 0.47 7.32 -0.38
N PHE A 175 1.35 6.41 0.04
CA PHE A 175 2.10 6.57 1.28
C PHE A 175 3.06 7.76 1.22
N LEU A 176 3.74 7.97 0.10
CA LEU A 176 4.60 9.13 -0.10
C LEU A 176 3.82 10.44 0.07
N VAL A 177 2.64 10.55 -0.55
CA VAL A 177 1.77 11.73 -0.40
C VAL A 177 1.34 11.91 1.06
N VAL A 178 0.93 10.83 1.74
CA VAL A 178 0.57 10.89 3.16
C VAL A 178 1.74 11.34 4.02
N THR A 179 2.94 10.77 3.82
CA THR A 179 4.15 11.12 4.57
C THR A 179 4.60 12.57 4.31
N LEU A 180 4.48 13.08 3.08
CA LEU A 180 4.82 14.47 2.74
C LEU A 180 3.80 15.48 3.27
N ARG A 181 2.52 15.10 3.35
CA ARG A 181 1.43 15.94 3.88
C ARG A 181 1.29 15.84 5.40
N ALA A 182 1.91 14.85 6.03
CA ALA A 182 1.88 14.66 7.47
C ALA A 182 2.53 15.86 8.17
N ASN A 183 1.76 16.51 9.04
CA ASN A 183 2.29 17.54 9.93
C ASN A 183 2.88 16.84 11.16
N TRP A 184 4.20 16.68 11.15
CA TRP A 184 4.94 16.00 12.22
C TRP A 184 4.80 16.67 13.59
N GLU A 185 4.52 17.98 13.66
CA GLU A 185 4.27 18.64 14.94
C GLU A 185 2.90 18.25 15.51
N LYS A 186 1.87 18.19 14.65
CA LYS A 186 0.55 17.71 15.05
C LYS A 186 0.55 16.24 15.39
N GLU A 187 1.32 15.42 14.66
CA GLU A 187 1.37 13.97 14.87
C GLU A 187 1.89 13.58 16.25
N VAL A 188 2.85 14.36 16.74
CA VAL A 188 3.45 14.16 18.06
C VAL A 188 2.51 14.59 19.18
N SER A 189 1.72 15.66 18.99
CA SER A 189 0.76 16.15 19.99
C SER A 189 -0.55 15.38 19.98
N CYS A 190 -0.97 14.87 18.83
CA CYS A 190 -2.17 14.07 18.66
C CYS A 190 -1.92 13.09 17.49
N PRO A 191 -1.73 11.79 17.77
CA PRO A 191 -1.64 10.79 16.70
C PRO A 191 -2.86 10.92 15.80
N ILE A 192 -2.69 10.80 14.47
CA ILE A 192 -3.65 11.06 13.38
C ILE A 192 -5.08 10.51 13.57
N PHE A 193 -5.28 9.61 14.54
CA PHE A 193 -6.56 9.03 14.97
C PHE A 193 -7.66 10.08 15.16
N THR A 194 -7.34 11.28 15.65
CA THR A 194 -8.35 12.34 15.85
C THR A 194 -8.60 13.16 14.58
N SER A 195 -7.57 13.48 13.79
CA SER A 195 -7.72 14.43 12.66
C SER A 195 -8.36 13.82 11.41
N VAL A 196 -8.05 12.57 11.05
CA VAL A 196 -8.66 11.94 9.86
C VAL A 196 -10.08 11.47 10.16
N MET A 197 -10.34 10.96 11.36
CA MET A 197 -11.71 10.61 11.74
C MET A 197 -12.57 11.86 11.97
N LEU A 198 -12.04 12.95 12.55
CA LEU A 198 -12.76 14.23 12.58
C LEU A 198 -12.91 14.83 11.18
N ALA A 199 -11.94 14.77 10.28
CA ALA A 199 -12.13 15.30 8.92
C ALA A 199 -13.15 14.49 8.10
N THR A 200 -13.21 13.17 8.26
CA THR A 200 -14.22 12.34 7.57
C THR A 200 -15.58 12.33 8.26
N LEU A 201 -15.63 12.41 9.59
CA LEU A 201 -16.89 12.61 10.33
C LEU A 201 -17.40 14.05 10.18
N ASP A 202 -16.56 15.06 10.06
CA ASP A 202 -16.99 16.45 9.86
C ASP A 202 -17.47 16.66 8.43
N ILE A 203 -16.87 16.01 7.42
CA ILE A 203 -17.47 15.96 6.07
C ILE A 203 -18.82 15.22 6.10
N ASN A 204 -18.94 14.10 6.81
CA ASN A 204 -20.23 13.39 6.89
C ASN A 204 -21.26 14.15 7.73
N ASN A 205 -20.87 14.83 8.80
CA ASN A 205 -21.78 15.53 9.71
C ASN A 205 -22.18 16.89 9.12
N SER A 206 -21.30 17.59 8.42
CA SER A 206 -21.67 18.78 7.64
C SER A 206 -22.58 18.43 6.45
N VAL A 207 -22.34 17.30 5.76
CA VAL A 207 -23.25 16.82 4.71
C VAL A 207 -24.58 16.32 5.29
N PHE A 208 -24.58 15.58 6.42
CA PHE A 208 -25.80 15.12 7.07
C PHE A 208 -26.62 16.28 7.64
N ILE A 209 -25.99 17.27 8.29
CA ILE A 209 -26.68 18.46 8.80
C ILE A 209 -27.23 19.28 7.63
N VAL A 210 -26.48 19.47 6.54
CA VAL A 210 -26.98 20.20 5.35
C VAL A 210 -28.11 19.43 4.65
N GLN A 211 -28.07 18.10 4.59
CA GLN A 211 -29.16 17.30 4.03
C GLN A 211 -30.38 17.21 4.95
N ALA A 212 -30.18 17.08 6.26
CA ALA A 212 -31.26 17.10 7.25
C ALA A 212 -31.95 18.47 7.27
N ASN A 213 -31.19 19.57 7.18
CA ASN A 213 -31.76 20.93 7.17
C ASN A 213 -32.46 21.24 5.83
N LYS A 214 -31.98 20.70 4.69
CA LYS A 214 -32.69 20.73 3.39
C LYS A 214 -33.96 19.86 3.37
N ALA A 215 -33.97 18.74 4.08
CA ALA A 215 -35.15 17.90 4.22
C ALA A 215 -36.20 18.57 5.13
N ALA A 216 -35.78 19.15 6.25
CA ALA A 216 -36.65 19.89 7.16
C ALA A 216 -37.30 21.13 6.51
N THR A 217 -36.56 21.87 5.67
CA THR A 217 -37.12 23.03 4.92
C THR A 217 -38.06 22.63 3.78
N ARG A 218 -37.93 21.42 3.20
CA ARG A 218 -38.92 20.89 2.25
C ARG A 218 -40.20 20.42 2.92
N VAL A 219 -40.12 19.91 4.15
CA VAL A 219 -41.29 19.44 4.91
C VAL A 219 -42.01 20.62 5.60
N GLY A 220 -41.28 21.65 6.06
CA GLY A 220 -41.86 22.84 6.69
C GLY A 220 -42.56 23.83 5.75
N GLY A 221 -42.54 23.59 4.43
CA GLY A 221 -43.21 24.42 3.43
C GLY A 221 -44.67 24.04 3.15
N SER A 222 -45.19 22.98 3.76
CA SER A 222 -46.60 22.56 3.65
C SER A 222 -47.22 22.58 5.03
N GLY A 223 -48.03 23.61 5.28
CA GLY A 223 -48.51 23.99 6.59
C GLY A 223 -49.18 22.88 7.39
N VAL A 224 -48.82 22.80 8.66
CA VAL A 224 -49.67 22.31 9.73
C VAL A 224 -49.40 23.20 10.94
N GLN A 225 -50.41 23.98 11.34
CA GLN A 225 -50.47 24.60 12.66
C GLN A 225 -50.64 23.50 13.71
N VAL A 226 -49.84 23.52 14.77
CA VAL A 226 -50.18 22.81 16.02
C VAL A 226 -49.81 23.71 17.20
N GLU A 227 -50.86 24.27 17.79
CA GLU A 227 -51.10 24.60 19.20
C GLU A 227 -49.90 24.84 20.12
N ALA A 228 -49.78 26.07 20.62
CA ALA A 228 -49.03 26.40 21.82
C ALA A 228 -49.86 26.04 23.07
N LEU A 229 -49.28 25.30 24.02
CA LEU A 229 -49.80 25.13 25.37
C LEU A 229 -48.66 25.22 26.41
N PRO A 230 -48.97 25.62 27.66
CA PRO A 230 -48.34 26.80 28.27
C PRO A 230 -47.27 26.47 29.32
N SER A 231 -46.51 27.52 29.63
CA SER A 231 -45.58 27.63 30.75
C SER A 231 -46.28 27.61 32.11
N ASP A 232 -45.89 26.69 32.98
CA ASP A 232 -46.02 26.79 34.45
C ASP A 232 -44.70 26.24 35.04
N GLN A 233 -43.82 27.06 35.63
CA GLN A 233 -43.82 27.54 37.02
C GLN A 233 -43.87 26.42 38.08
N ASN A 234 -42.70 25.85 38.42
CA ASN A 234 -42.06 25.91 39.75
C ASN A 234 -40.75 25.11 39.79
#